data_AF-A0A7Y6PK85-F1
#
_entry.id   AF-A0A7Y6PK85-F1
#
_cell.length_a   1.000
_cell.length_b   1.000
_cell.length_c   1.000
_cell.angle_alpha   90.00
_cell.angle_beta   90.00
_cell.angle_gamma   90.00
#
_symmetry.space_group_name_H-M   'P 1'
#
loop_
_entity.id
_entity.type
_entity.pdbx_description
1 polymer ?
#
loop_
_entity_poly.entity_id
_entity_poly.type
_entity_poly.pdbx_seq_one_letter_code
_entity_poly.pdbx_strand_id
1 'polypeptide(L)' 'MVIFRDPHGHRMITTPVKRVLGEPGGKMIYVETENSVYRLEIHGEPLFPMRATGD' A
#
# COMPACT_ATOMS: atom_id res chain seq x y z
N MET A 1 3.29 -12.26 -9.11
CA MET A 1 4.30 -11.43 -8.43
C MET A 1 5.22 -10.86 -9.48
N VAL A 2 5.31 -9.53 -9.63
CA VAL A 2 6.26 -8.88 -10.55
C VAL A 2 7.35 -8.22 -9.71
N ILE A 3 8.62 -8.37 -10.13
CA ILE A 3 9.77 -7.81 -9.42
C ILE A 3 10.42 -6.77 -10.33
N PHE A 4 10.45 -5.51 -9.88
CA PHE A 4 11.26 -4.46 -10.49
C PHE A 4 12.41 -4.10 -9.57
N ARG A 5 13.55 -3.72 -10.13
CA ARG A 5 14.65 -3.14 -9.36
C ARG A 5 14.56 -1.63 -9.50
N ASP A 6 14.47 -0.92 -8.38
CA ASP A 6 14.64 0.53 -8.41
C ASP A 6 16.11 0.87 -8.73
N PRO A 7 16.41 2.10 -9.15
CA PRO A 7 17.77 2.54 -9.47
C PRO A 7 18.75 2.52 -8.29
N HIS A 8 18.24 2.49 -7.05
CA HIS A 8 18.98 2.46 -5.80
C HIS A 8 19.18 1.03 -5.24
N GLY A 9 18.70 0.00 -5.95
CA GLY A 9 18.81 -1.41 -5.57
C GLY A 9 17.67 -1.95 -4.70
N HIS A 10 16.63 -1.18 -4.40
CA HIS A 10 15.45 -1.69 -3.73
C HIS A 10 14.61 -2.52 -4.69
N ARG A 11 14.09 -3.66 -4.20
CA ARG A 11 13.24 -4.55 -5.00
C ARG A 11 11.79 -4.14 -4.80
N MET A 12 11.15 -3.62 -5.82
CA MET A 12 9.70 -3.44 -5.83
C MET A 12 9.06 -4.79 -6.12
N ILE A 13 8.25 -5.29 -5.17
CA ILE A 13 7.49 -6.53 -5.30
C ILE A 13 6.02 -6.16 -5.44
N THR A 14 5.38 -6.61 -6.51
CA THR A 14 3.92 -6.49 -6.66
C THR A 14 3.24 -7.81 -6.31
N THR A 15 2.22 -7.74 -5.46
CA THR A 15 1.36 -8.87 -5.08
C THR A 15 -0.09 -8.50 -5.38
N PRO A 16 -0.90 -9.40 -5.95
CA PRO A 16 -2.33 -9.16 -6.13
C PRO A 16 -3.02 -8.89 -4.78
N VAL A 17 -3.85 -7.86 -4.75
CA VAL A 17 -4.59 -7.42 -3.56
C VAL A 17 -6.07 -7.66 -3.78
N LYS A 18 -6.75 -8.27 -2.81
CA LYS A 18 -8.22 -8.42 -2.79
C LYS A 18 -8.90 -7.13 -2.37
N ARG A 19 -8.45 -6.54 -1.26
CA ARG A 19 -8.95 -5.26 -0.74
C ARG A 19 -7.87 -4.53 0.06
N VAL A 20 -7.97 -3.21 0.09
CA VAL A 20 -7.20 -2.33 0.97
C VAL A 20 -8.18 -1.68 1.94
N LEU A 21 -7.89 -1.78 3.24
CA LEU A 21 -8.65 -1.13 4.31
C LEU A 21 -7.74 -0.10 4.99
N GLY A 22 -8.23 1.11 5.15
CA GLY A 22 -7.51 2.19 5.81
C GLY A 22 -8.40 3.40 5.99
N GLU A 23 -8.07 4.23 6.96
CA GLU A 23 -8.75 5.52 7.16
C GLU A 23 -8.13 6.56 6.22
N PRO A 24 -8.93 7.45 5.61
CA PRO A 24 -8.41 8.58 4.85
C PRO A 24 -7.47 9.44 5.73
N GLY A 25 -6.24 9.66 5.28
CA GLY A 25 -5.22 10.39 6.04
C GLY A 25 -4.56 9.60 7.19
N GLY A 26 -4.97 8.34 7.42
CA GLY A 26 -4.32 7.46 8.38
C GLY A 26 -2.95 6.99 7.91
N LYS A 27 -2.02 6.79 8.85
CA LYS A 27 -0.67 6.24 8.57
C LYS A 27 -0.65 4.72 8.45
N MET A 28 -1.76 4.05 8.75
CA MET A 28 -1.88 2.60 8.79
C MET A 28 -2.83 2.11 7.72
N ILE A 29 -2.41 1.12 6.94
CA ILE A 29 -3.27 0.40 5.99
C ILE A 29 -3.17 -1.11 6.20
N TYR A 30 -4.28 -1.79 5.96
CA TYR A 30 -4.36 -3.24 5.92
C TYR A 30 -4.58 -3.69 4.49
N VAL A 31 -3.74 -4.60 4.02
CA VAL A 31 -3.77 -5.13 2.66
C VAL A 31 -4.11 -6.61 2.73
N GLU A 32 -5.28 -6.98 2.23
CA GLU A 32 -5.71 -8.37 2.15
C GLU A 32 -5.34 -8.94 0.78
N THR A 33 -4.70 -10.09 0.80
CA THR A 33 -4.33 -10.88 -0.38
C THR A 33 -5.12 -12.19 -0.37
N GLU A 34 -4.81 -13.13 -1.27
CA GLU A 34 -5.49 -14.42 -1.28
C GLU A 34 -5.37 -15.19 0.05
N ASN A 35 -4.18 -15.15 0.67
CA ASN A 35 -3.78 -16.04 1.74
C ASN A 35 -3.20 -15.31 2.97
N SER A 36 -3.19 -13.98 2.98
CA SER A 36 -2.52 -13.19 4.02
C SER A 36 -3.12 -11.80 4.14
N VAL A 37 -3.06 -11.25 5.35
CA VAL A 37 -3.37 -9.85 5.64
C VAL A 37 -2.12 -9.17 6.17
N TYR A 38 -1.68 -8.12 5.49
CA TYR A 38 -0.51 -7.33 5.87
C TYR A 38 -0.97 -6.04 6.54
N ARG A 39 -0.29 -5.65 7.62
CA ARG A 39 -0.40 -4.31 8.22
C ARG A 39 0.81 -3.49 7.81
N LEU A 40 0.59 -2.39 7.11
CA LEU A 40 1.64 -1.50 6.64
C LEU A 40 1.51 -0.15 7.34
N GLU A 41 2.64 0.40 7.76
CA GLU A 41 2.76 1.77 8.27
C GLU A 41 3.48 2.63 7.23
N ILE A 42 2.89 3.78 6.90
CA ILE A 42 3.43 4.71 5.92
C ILE A 42 4.28 5.74 6.67
N HIS A 43 5.57 5.73 6.40
CA HIS A 43 6.51 6.74 6.88
C HIS A 43 6.84 7.72 5.76
N GLY A 44 6.48 9.00 5.96
CA GLY A 44 6.71 10.08 5.00
C GLY A 44 5.45 10.90 4.75
N GLU A 45 5.62 12.06 4.11
CA GLU A 45 4.50 12.87 3.63
C GLU A 45 3.89 12.22 2.39
N PRO A 46 2.56 12.04 2.32
CA PRO A 46 1.91 11.50 1.12
C PRO A 46 2.22 12.36 -0.10
N LEU A 47 2.78 11.75 -1.15
CA LEU A 47 3.03 12.45 -2.42
C LEU A 47 1.73 12.94 -3.08
N PHE A 48 0.62 12.27 -2.78
CA PHE A 48 -0.72 12.65 -3.23
C PHE A 48 -1.71 12.50 -2.07
N PRO A 49 -2.61 13.47 -1.87
CA PRO A 49 -3.69 13.33 -0.90
C PRO A 49 -4.62 12.20 -1.32
N MET A 50 -4.83 11.22 -0.43
CA MET A 50 -5.83 10.17 -0.61
C MET A 50 -7.22 10.81 -0.48
N ARG A 51 -7.96 10.92 -1.58
CA ARG A 51 -9.36 11.40 -1.53
C ARG A 51 -10.21 10.40 -0.77
N ALA A 52 -10.96 10.87 0.22
CA ALA A 52 -12.02 10.08 0.83
C ALA A 52 -13.07 9.75 -0.24
N THR A 53 -13.34 8.47 -0.47
CA THR A 53 -14.50 8.04 -1.25
C THR A 53 -15.76 8.25 -0.40
N GLY A 54 -16.52 9.29 -0.72
CA GLY A 54 -17.84 9.55 -0.13
C GLY A 54 -18.24 11.02 -0.19
N ASP A 55 -18.88 11.41 -1.29
CA ASP A 55 -19.94 12.43 -1.36
C ASP A 55 -21.01 11.90 -2.34
#